data_AF-K8NUZ1-F1
#
_entry.id   AF-K8NUZ1-F1
#
_cell.length_a   1.000
_cell.length_b   1.000
_cell.length_c   1.000
_cell.angle_alpha   90.00
_cell.angle_beta   90.00
_cell.angle_gamma   90.00
#
_symmetry.space_group_name_H-M   'P 1'
#
loop_
_entity.id
_entity.type
_entity.pdbx_description
1 polymer ?
#
loop_
_entity_poly.entity_id
_entity_poly.type
_entity_poly.pdbx_seq_one_letter_code
_entity_poly.pdbx_strand_id
1 'polypeptide(L)'
;MTARAVRGILADAGLLLCLSGAAAFAGESAANLTAAGIPSNCADFAAKVSSSEGNFGTTNQFGCLGAFQFCPGTFERYYSGSAQSFLDDPSAQVAAWTRYEQNEWSKAQSNGMTSLIGQQVCYGGHCATIDQSSILMACQFGCGQRGKLANYAASGDCNARNVKDGNGVSVCSYLIRGAGYDASCFTGDQSAVCQQTPTGPGDFPTSTGIAANPPPPSTASIIVNPTDV
;
A
#
# COMPACT_ATOMS: atom_id res chain seq x y z
N MET A 1 -58.29 -43.14 31.83
CA MET A 1 -58.42 -41.85 31.12
C MET A 1 -57.87 -40.76 32.01
N THR A 2 -56.66 -40.27 31.72
CA THR A 2 -56.12 -38.96 32.17
C THR A 2 -54.77 -38.73 31.50
N ALA A 3 -54.54 -37.49 31.09
CA ALA A 3 -53.53 -37.04 30.13
C ALA A 3 -52.18 -36.68 30.77
N ARG A 4 -51.11 -36.69 29.95
CA ARG A 4 -49.86 -35.87 29.95
C ARG A 4 -48.71 -36.72 29.40
N ALA A 5 -47.77 -36.25 28.59
CA ALA A 5 -47.49 -34.93 28.07
C ALA A 5 -46.68 -35.09 26.77
N VAL A 6 -47.02 -34.32 25.74
CA VAL A 6 -46.17 -34.09 24.58
C VAL A 6 -45.05 -33.14 25.03
N ARG A 7 -43.78 -33.59 24.95
CA ARG A 7 -42.61 -32.70 24.98
C ARG A 7 -41.96 -32.74 23.61
N GLY A 8 -42.37 -31.80 22.76
CA GLY A 8 -41.53 -31.33 21.67
C GLY A 8 -40.54 -30.31 22.24
N ILE A 9 -39.26 -30.49 21.96
CA ILE A 9 -38.27 -29.41 22.01
C ILE A 9 -37.53 -29.46 20.68
N LEU A 10 -38.02 -28.64 19.76
CA LEU A 10 -37.22 -28.04 18.71
C LEU A 10 -36.31 -27.01 19.38
N ALA A 11 -35.02 -27.07 19.13
CA ALA A 11 -34.11 -25.93 19.26
C ALA A 11 -33.07 -26.07 18.16
N ASP A 12 -33.46 -25.54 17.00
CA ASP A 12 -32.60 -25.18 15.90
C ASP A 12 -31.53 -24.15 16.34
N ALA A 13 -30.44 -24.17 15.56
CA ALA A 13 -29.59 -23.04 15.21
C ALA A 13 -28.74 -22.38 16.32
N GLY A 14 -27.44 -22.50 16.14
CA GLY A 14 -26.45 -21.67 16.81
C GLY A 14 -25.03 -21.94 16.34
N LEU A 15 -24.83 -22.08 15.01
CA LEU A 15 -23.49 -22.03 14.42
C LEU A 15 -22.96 -20.60 14.63
N LEU A 16 -22.27 -20.37 15.74
CA LEU A 16 -21.50 -19.16 16.01
C LEU A 16 -20.30 -19.13 15.05
N LEU A 17 -20.59 -18.75 13.81
CA LEU A 17 -19.62 -18.20 12.88
C LEU A 17 -19.15 -16.87 13.46
N CYS A 18 -18.10 -16.90 14.29
CA CYS A 18 -17.28 -15.74 14.56
C CYS A 18 -16.51 -15.38 13.27
N LEU A 19 -17.22 -14.88 12.26
CA LEU A 19 -16.60 -14.02 11.26
C LEU A 19 -16.35 -12.70 11.96
N SER A 20 -15.17 -12.56 12.56
CA SER A 20 -14.51 -11.26 12.60
C SER A 20 -14.23 -10.87 11.16
N GLY A 21 -15.27 -10.33 10.50
CA GLY A 21 -15.13 -9.66 9.22
C GLY A 21 -14.18 -8.50 9.45
N ALA A 22 -12.92 -8.66 9.04
CA ALA A 22 -12.12 -7.51 8.71
C ALA A 22 -12.97 -6.74 7.68
N ALA A 23 -13.49 -5.58 8.07
CA ALA A 23 -14.06 -4.66 7.12
C ALA A 23 -12.95 -4.42 6.10
N ALA A 24 -13.08 -5.00 4.92
CA ALA A 24 -12.23 -4.64 3.80
C ALA A 24 -12.60 -3.20 3.49
N PHE A 25 -11.86 -2.26 4.07
CA PHE A 25 -11.98 -0.87 3.68
C PHE A 25 -11.60 -0.82 2.20
N ALA A 26 -12.56 -0.45 1.36
CA ALA A 26 -12.27 -0.17 -0.03
C ALA A 26 -11.31 1.02 -0.02
N GLY A 27 -10.02 0.79 -0.29
CA GLY A 27 -9.03 1.86 -0.35
C GLY A 27 -9.31 2.86 -1.48
N GLU A 28 -8.55 3.95 -1.50
CA GLU A 28 -8.64 4.96 -2.55
C GLU A 28 -7.99 4.52 -3.85
N SER A 29 -8.56 5.00 -4.96
CA SER A 29 -7.99 4.81 -6.29
C SER A 29 -6.80 5.75 -6.54
N ALA A 30 -5.86 5.33 -7.39
CA ALA A 30 -4.74 6.17 -7.83
C ALA A 30 -5.22 7.50 -8.45
N ALA A 31 -6.35 7.49 -9.17
CA ALA A 31 -6.95 8.69 -9.74
C ALA A 31 -7.42 9.68 -8.67
N ASN A 32 -8.11 9.21 -7.63
CA ASN A 32 -8.56 10.05 -6.52
C ASN A 32 -7.38 10.60 -5.72
N LEU A 33 -6.34 9.78 -5.50
CA LEU A 33 -5.12 10.18 -4.80
C LEU A 33 -4.34 11.22 -5.60
N THR A 34 -4.30 11.09 -6.93
CA THR A 34 -3.70 12.11 -7.80
C THR A 34 -4.49 13.41 -7.74
N ALA A 35 -5.83 13.34 -7.78
CA ALA A 35 -6.69 14.51 -7.65
C ALA A 35 -6.54 15.21 -6.29
N ALA A 36 -6.20 14.47 -5.24
CA ALA A 36 -5.89 14.97 -3.91
C ALA A 36 -4.43 15.44 -3.73
N GLY A 37 -3.58 15.32 -4.75
CA GLY A 37 -2.24 15.91 -4.77
C GLY A 37 -1.06 14.94 -4.73
N ILE A 38 -1.27 13.63 -4.80
CA ILE A 38 -0.16 12.68 -4.99
C ILE A 38 0.38 12.81 -6.42
N PRO A 39 1.70 12.94 -6.63
CA PRO A 39 2.28 12.89 -7.97
C PRO A 39 1.91 11.59 -8.69
N SER A 40 1.54 11.67 -9.97
CA SER A 40 0.99 10.54 -10.74
C SER A 40 1.90 9.32 -10.76
N ASN A 41 3.23 9.52 -10.76
CA ASN A 41 4.19 8.44 -10.72
C ASN A 41 4.17 7.64 -9.40
N CYS A 42 3.73 8.26 -8.30
CA CYS A 42 3.60 7.62 -6.99
C CYS A 42 2.18 7.17 -6.65
N ALA A 43 1.21 7.46 -7.50
CA ALA A 43 -0.20 7.24 -7.19
C ALA A 43 -0.53 5.75 -6.99
N ASP A 44 0.13 4.86 -7.73
CA ASP A 44 -0.07 3.40 -7.58
C ASP A 44 0.48 2.88 -6.25
N PHE A 45 1.61 3.41 -5.78
CA PHE A 45 2.13 3.09 -4.44
C PHE A 45 1.15 3.54 -3.36
N ALA A 46 0.68 4.79 -3.46
CA ALA A 46 -0.28 5.36 -2.52
C ALA A 46 -1.60 4.56 -2.48
N ALA A 47 -2.11 4.19 -3.66
CA ALA A 47 -3.30 3.36 -3.77
C ALA A 47 -3.08 1.96 -3.17
N LYS A 48 -1.88 1.40 -3.32
CA LYS A 48 -1.52 0.12 -2.70
C LYS A 48 -1.54 0.20 -1.18
N VAL A 49 -0.97 1.24 -0.58
CA VAL A 49 -1.01 1.47 0.87
C VAL A 49 -2.45 1.61 1.32
N SER A 50 -3.20 2.53 0.70
CA SER A 50 -4.60 2.80 1.02
C SER A 50 -5.50 1.57 0.90
N SER A 51 -5.29 0.71 -0.10
CA SER A 51 -6.03 -0.56 -0.26
C SER A 51 -5.85 -1.55 0.90
N SER A 52 -4.78 -1.42 1.68
CA SER A 52 -4.53 -2.24 2.87
C SER A 52 -5.04 -1.59 4.14
N GLU A 53 -5.53 -0.35 4.06
CA GLU A 53 -5.76 0.52 5.20
C GLU A 53 -7.19 1.09 5.20
N GLY A 54 -7.45 2.13 4.41
CA GLY A 54 -8.70 2.88 4.44
C GLY A 54 -8.94 3.71 3.18
N ASN A 55 -10.12 4.32 3.07
CA ASN A 55 -10.38 5.43 2.15
C ASN A 55 -10.45 6.78 2.87
N PHE A 56 -10.58 7.90 2.16
CA PHE A 56 -10.57 9.24 2.74
C PHE A 56 -11.61 9.43 3.86
N GLY A 57 -12.75 8.73 3.79
CA GLY A 57 -13.81 8.81 4.80
C GLY A 57 -13.70 7.77 5.92
N THR A 58 -12.66 6.94 5.93
CA THR A 58 -12.57 5.82 6.87
C THR A 58 -12.19 6.29 8.28
N THR A 59 -12.86 5.74 9.28
CA THR A 59 -12.40 5.77 10.67
C THR A 59 -12.47 4.35 11.23
N ASN A 60 -11.36 3.84 11.75
CA ASN A 60 -11.34 2.50 12.35
C ASN A 60 -11.69 2.54 13.84
N GLN A 61 -11.86 1.35 14.44
CA GLN A 61 -12.21 1.18 15.86
C GLN A 61 -11.17 1.73 16.85
N PHE A 62 -9.95 2.03 16.39
CA PHE A 62 -8.88 2.61 17.19
C PHE A 62 -8.79 4.14 17.06
N GLY A 63 -9.74 4.76 16.33
CA GLY A 63 -9.76 6.20 16.08
C GLY A 63 -8.76 6.65 15.01
N CYS A 64 -8.23 5.72 14.20
CA CYS A 64 -7.34 6.07 13.11
C CYS A 64 -8.13 6.50 11.87
N LEU A 65 -7.67 7.56 11.22
CA LEU A 65 -8.45 8.34 10.26
C LEU A 65 -7.91 8.25 8.82
N GLY A 66 -8.83 8.21 7.87
CA GLY A 66 -8.56 8.49 6.47
C GLY A 66 -7.91 7.36 5.69
N ALA A 67 -7.48 7.69 4.47
CA ALA A 67 -6.98 6.72 3.49
C ALA A 67 -5.71 5.97 3.96
N PHE A 68 -4.96 6.58 4.86
CA PHE A 68 -3.69 6.10 5.39
C PHE A 68 -3.71 5.91 6.92
N GLN A 69 -4.92 5.77 7.48
CA GLN A 69 -5.16 5.37 8.86
C GLN A 69 -4.29 6.11 9.91
N PHE A 70 -4.29 7.45 9.86
CA PHE A 70 -3.61 8.30 10.84
C PHE A 70 -4.22 8.08 12.23
N CYS A 71 -3.56 7.26 13.05
CA CYS A 71 -3.96 7.00 14.43
C CYS A 71 -3.66 8.21 15.35
N PRO A 72 -4.32 8.28 16.53
CA PRO A 72 -3.93 9.23 17.56
C PRO A 72 -2.42 9.16 17.87
N GLY A 73 -1.80 10.30 18.08
CA GLY A 73 -0.36 10.52 18.10
C GLY A 73 0.21 10.89 16.73
N THR A 74 -0.07 10.10 15.69
CA THR A 74 0.40 10.39 14.32
C THR A 74 -0.44 11.52 13.72
N PHE A 75 -1.76 11.47 13.87
CA PHE A 75 -2.69 12.50 13.41
C PHE A 75 -2.28 13.90 13.90
N GLU A 76 -2.12 14.07 15.21
CA GLU A 76 -1.78 15.33 15.86
C GLU A 76 -0.37 15.83 15.50
N ARG A 77 0.50 14.92 15.04
CA ARG A 77 1.86 15.29 14.59
C ARG A 77 1.87 15.88 13.19
N TYR A 78 0.98 15.43 12.31
CA TYR A 78 1.02 15.76 10.88
C TYR A 78 -0.13 16.65 10.42
N TYR A 79 -1.16 16.82 11.24
CA TYR A 79 -2.28 17.69 10.94
C TYR A 79 -2.69 18.51 12.16
N SER A 80 -3.05 19.77 11.93
CA SER A 80 -3.60 20.66 12.94
C SER A 80 -5.05 20.95 12.57
N GLY A 81 -5.98 20.38 13.33
CA GLY A 81 -7.41 20.51 13.08
C GLY A 81 -8.21 19.41 13.75
N SER A 82 -9.48 19.30 13.36
CA SER A 82 -10.38 18.26 13.89
C SER A 82 -10.29 16.98 13.06
N ALA A 83 -10.67 15.84 13.64
CA ALA A 83 -10.81 14.59 12.88
C ALA A 83 -11.77 14.75 11.70
N GLN A 84 -12.89 15.45 11.90
CA GLN A 84 -13.89 15.69 10.86
C GLN A 84 -13.31 16.53 9.71
N SER A 85 -12.64 17.64 10.01
CA SER A 85 -12.00 18.48 8.99
C SER A 85 -10.88 17.76 8.22
N PHE A 86 -10.26 16.74 8.82
CA PHE A 86 -9.28 15.89 8.14
C PHE A 86 -9.95 14.88 7.20
N LEU A 87 -11.03 14.24 7.65
CA LEU A 87 -11.80 13.29 6.83
C LEU A 87 -12.50 13.98 5.65
N ASP A 88 -12.90 15.23 5.82
CA ASP A 88 -13.56 16.03 4.77
C ASP A 88 -12.57 16.64 3.77
N ASP A 89 -11.26 16.55 4.01
CA ASP A 89 -10.21 17.14 3.18
C ASP A 89 -9.20 16.10 2.68
N PRO A 90 -9.46 15.44 1.53
CA PRO A 90 -8.52 14.52 0.90
C PRO A 90 -7.13 15.11 0.67
N SER A 91 -7.03 16.41 0.37
CA SER A 91 -5.75 17.07 0.12
C SER A 91 -4.93 17.21 1.39
N ALA A 92 -5.59 17.49 2.53
CA ALA A 92 -4.93 17.47 3.83
C ALA A 92 -4.40 16.08 4.19
N GLN A 93 -5.16 15.01 3.91
CA GLN A 93 -4.71 13.63 4.16
C GLN A 93 -3.48 13.28 3.33
N VAL A 94 -3.51 13.59 2.03
CA VAL A 94 -2.38 13.39 1.12
C VAL A 94 -1.16 14.19 1.54
N ALA A 95 -1.33 15.47 1.92
CA ALA A 95 -0.22 16.31 2.37
C ALA A 95 0.40 15.81 3.69
N ALA A 96 -0.43 15.37 4.64
CA ALA A 96 0.01 14.77 5.90
C ALA A 96 0.78 13.46 5.65
N TRP A 97 0.22 12.57 4.80
CA TRP A 97 0.84 11.30 4.46
C TRP A 97 2.16 11.47 3.70
N THR A 98 2.23 12.39 2.75
CA THR A 98 3.47 12.71 2.03
C THR A 98 4.59 13.12 2.99
N ARG A 99 4.29 13.99 3.97
CA ARG A 99 5.26 14.38 5.01
C ARG A 99 5.63 13.21 5.92
N TYR A 100 4.67 12.34 6.23
CA TYR A 100 4.92 11.13 7.01
C TYR A 100 5.90 10.20 6.30
N GLU A 101 5.65 9.87 5.03
CA GLU A 101 6.51 9.01 4.22
C GLU A 101 7.93 9.58 4.08
N GLN A 102 8.06 10.89 3.84
CA GLN A 102 9.37 11.56 3.79
C GLN A 102 10.14 11.46 5.11
N ASN A 103 9.43 11.57 6.24
CA ASN A 103 10.03 11.41 7.57
C ASN A 103 10.42 9.95 7.85
N GLU A 104 9.58 8.98 7.48
CA GLU A 104 9.90 7.56 7.62
C GLU A 104 11.06 7.16 6.70
N TRP A 105 11.12 7.70 5.48
CA TRP A 105 12.27 7.52 4.58
C TRP A 105 13.57 8.02 5.22
N SER A 106 13.55 9.24 5.76
CA SER A 106 14.70 9.83 6.43
C SER A 106 15.18 8.96 7.61
N LYS A 107 14.24 8.37 8.37
CA LYS A 107 14.57 7.44 9.46
C LYS A 107 15.13 6.12 8.92
N ALA A 108 14.55 5.58 7.86
CA ALA A 108 15.04 4.35 7.23
C ALA A 108 16.49 4.52 6.75
N GLN A 109 16.81 5.66 6.14
CA GLN A 109 18.17 6.04 5.77
C GLN A 109 19.08 6.14 7.01
N SER A 110 18.70 6.93 8.01
CA SER A 110 19.54 7.16 9.19
C SER A 110 19.79 5.89 10.02
N ASN A 111 18.84 4.95 9.98
CA ASN A 111 18.93 3.66 10.68
C ASN A 111 19.51 2.53 9.81
N GLY A 112 20.00 2.83 8.61
CA GLY A 112 20.69 1.88 7.75
C GLY A 112 19.80 0.84 7.06
N MET A 113 18.47 1.03 7.06
CA MET A 113 17.52 0.08 6.46
C MET A 113 17.57 0.10 4.93
N THR A 114 18.06 1.19 4.33
CA THR A 114 18.27 1.28 2.87
C THR A 114 19.36 0.35 2.35
N SER A 115 20.18 -0.25 3.22
CA SER A 115 21.11 -1.33 2.85
C SER A 115 20.41 -2.59 2.35
N LEU A 116 19.09 -2.72 2.60
CA LEU A 116 18.26 -3.82 2.11
C LEU A 116 17.92 -3.70 0.61
N ILE A 117 18.04 -2.52 0.01
CA ILE A 117 17.66 -2.30 -1.39
C ILE A 117 18.49 -3.22 -2.30
N GLY A 118 17.81 -3.89 -3.23
CA GLY A 118 18.39 -4.87 -4.16
C GLY A 118 18.49 -6.29 -3.60
N GLN A 119 18.25 -6.51 -2.31
CA GLN A 119 18.22 -7.85 -1.73
C GLN A 119 16.89 -8.56 -2.05
N GLN A 120 16.92 -9.89 -2.13
CA GLN A 120 15.71 -10.70 -2.26
C GLN A 120 15.15 -11.03 -0.87
N VAL A 121 13.84 -10.85 -0.70
CA VAL A 121 13.08 -11.30 0.47
C VAL A 121 12.07 -12.35 0.03
N CYS A 122 11.97 -13.45 0.77
CA CYS A 122 10.97 -14.49 0.53
C CYS A 122 10.20 -14.81 1.83
N TYR A 123 8.87 -14.79 1.77
CA TYR A 123 8.00 -15.09 2.90
C TYR A 123 6.64 -15.62 2.43
N GLY A 124 6.14 -16.68 3.06
CA GLY A 124 4.84 -17.27 2.72
C GLY A 124 4.73 -17.81 1.28
N GLY A 125 5.85 -18.25 0.68
CA GLY A 125 5.87 -18.75 -0.71
C GLY A 125 5.97 -17.65 -1.78
N HIS A 126 6.05 -16.38 -1.39
CA HIS A 126 6.25 -15.25 -2.29
C HIS A 126 7.65 -14.68 -2.12
N CYS A 127 8.24 -14.17 -3.20
CA CYS A 127 9.52 -13.49 -3.18
C CYS A 127 9.42 -12.14 -3.90
N ALA A 128 10.21 -11.17 -3.45
CA ALA A 128 10.35 -9.87 -4.11
C ALA A 128 11.78 -9.35 -3.95
N THR A 129 12.21 -8.49 -4.86
CA THR A 129 13.41 -7.67 -4.67
C THR A 129 13.01 -6.44 -3.87
N ILE A 130 13.71 -6.16 -2.78
CA ILE A 130 13.45 -5.00 -1.95
C ILE A 130 13.86 -3.73 -2.71
N ASP A 131 12.95 -2.78 -2.84
CA ASP A 131 13.20 -1.44 -3.35
C ASP A 131 12.78 -0.36 -2.33
N GLN A 132 12.78 0.91 -2.72
CA GLN A 132 12.38 1.99 -1.83
C GLN A 132 10.91 1.89 -1.41
N SER A 133 10.02 1.49 -2.32
CA SER A 133 8.59 1.31 -2.03
C SER A 133 8.34 0.16 -1.05
N SER A 134 9.13 -0.93 -1.15
CA SER A 134 9.12 -2.01 -0.15
C SER A 134 9.44 -1.49 1.24
N ILE A 135 10.49 -0.66 1.36
CA ILE A 135 10.94 -0.10 2.64
C ILE A 135 9.86 0.81 3.23
N LEU A 136 9.30 1.72 2.45
CA LEU A 136 8.23 2.63 2.90
C LEU A 136 6.97 1.86 3.33
N MET A 137 6.54 0.87 2.55
CA MET A 137 5.43 -0.01 2.95
C MET A 137 5.72 -0.71 4.28
N ALA A 138 6.96 -1.17 4.49
CA ALA A 138 7.38 -1.77 5.74
C ALA A 138 7.47 -0.75 6.91
N CYS A 139 7.65 0.54 6.62
CA CYS A 139 7.62 1.61 7.61
C CYS A 139 6.23 1.84 8.23
N GLN A 140 5.17 1.18 7.76
CA GLN A 140 3.89 1.12 8.49
C GLN A 140 4.03 0.47 9.88
N PHE A 141 5.08 -0.33 10.10
CA PHE A 141 5.47 -0.85 11.43
C PHE A 141 6.36 0.13 12.21
N GLY A 142 6.62 1.31 11.66
CA GLY A 142 7.59 2.31 12.08
C GLY A 142 9.01 1.98 11.62
N CYS A 143 9.69 2.99 11.06
CA CYS A 143 11.11 2.94 10.70
C CYS A 143 12.05 3.47 11.79
N GLY A 144 11.64 3.32 13.05
CA GLY A 144 12.45 3.65 14.21
C GLY A 144 13.59 2.66 14.47
N GLN A 145 14.58 3.10 15.25
CA GLN A 145 15.66 2.24 15.72
C GLN A 145 15.06 1.07 16.53
N ARG A 146 15.50 -0.16 16.27
CA ARG A 146 14.97 -1.42 16.88
C ARG A 146 13.51 -1.74 16.51
N GLY A 147 12.93 -1.02 15.55
CA GLY A 147 11.65 -1.36 14.93
C GLY A 147 11.69 -2.70 14.20
N LYS A 148 10.54 -3.17 13.72
CA LYS A 148 10.43 -4.49 13.07
C LYS A 148 11.29 -4.58 11.81
N LEU A 149 11.28 -3.53 10.99
CA LEU A 149 12.13 -3.45 9.80
C LEU A 149 13.62 -3.38 10.17
N ALA A 150 13.99 -2.61 11.19
CA ALA A 150 15.39 -2.54 11.66
C ALA A 150 15.89 -3.91 12.16
N ASN A 151 15.03 -4.65 12.87
CA ASN A 151 15.34 -6.00 13.32
C ASN A 151 15.53 -6.96 12.15
N TYR A 152 14.70 -6.85 11.10
CA TYR A 152 14.89 -7.60 9.87
C TYR A 152 16.18 -7.19 9.14
N ALA A 153 16.47 -5.90 9.02
CA ALA A 153 17.70 -5.41 8.41
C ALA A 153 18.96 -5.97 9.09
N ALA A 154 18.90 -6.21 10.40
CA ALA A 154 20.00 -6.79 11.16
C ALA A 154 20.13 -8.32 11.04
N SER A 155 19.02 -9.05 10.80
CA SER A 155 19.02 -10.53 10.88
C SER A 155 18.75 -11.24 9.56
N GLY A 156 18.02 -10.61 8.63
CA GLY A 156 17.47 -11.24 7.43
C GLY A 156 16.39 -12.29 7.70
N ASP A 157 15.97 -12.50 8.95
CA ASP A 157 15.04 -13.58 9.32
C ASP A 157 13.59 -13.10 9.42
N CYS A 158 12.78 -13.48 8.42
CA CYS A 158 11.35 -13.18 8.37
C CYS A 158 10.50 -13.90 9.44
N ASN A 159 11.03 -14.94 10.08
CA ASN A 159 10.33 -15.73 11.08
C ASN A 159 10.63 -15.30 12.52
N ALA A 160 11.64 -14.45 12.72
CA ALA A 160 12.03 -13.98 14.03
C ALA A 160 10.87 -13.27 14.75
N ARG A 161 10.73 -13.50 16.06
CA ARG A 161 9.62 -12.92 16.85
C ARG A 161 9.63 -11.39 16.83
N ASN A 162 10.81 -10.78 16.79
CA ASN A 162 11.00 -9.34 16.82
C ASN A 162 10.79 -8.65 15.46
N VAL A 163 10.49 -9.39 14.38
CA VAL A 163 10.09 -8.83 13.08
C VAL A 163 8.59 -8.90 12.83
N LYS A 164 7.81 -9.44 13.79
CA LYS A 164 6.35 -9.58 13.71
C LYS A 164 5.63 -8.55 14.60
N ASP A 165 4.43 -8.12 14.19
CA ASP A 165 3.52 -7.33 15.04
C ASP A 165 2.84 -8.19 16.12
N GLY A 166 1.94 -7.57 16.89
CA GLY A 166 1.16 -8.25 17.93
C GLY A 166 0.16 -9.29 17.39
N ASN A 167 -0.17 -9.24 16.10
CA ASN A 167 -1.02 -10.21 15.41
C ASN A 167 -0.21 -11.31 14.72
N GLY A 168 1.12 -11.29 14.84
CA GLY A 168 2.02 -12.27 14.23
C GLY A 168 2.34 -12.01 12.76
N VAL A 169 1.97 -10.86 12.19
CA VAL A 169 2.28 -10.50 10.81
C VAL A 169 3.72 -10.03 10.72
N SER A 170 4.50 -10.67 9.85
CA SER A 170 5.91 -10.33 9.62
C SER A 170 6.07 -9.10 8.74
N VAL A 171 7.04 -8.24 9.07
CA VAL A 171 7.45 -7.10 8.23
C VAL A 171 7.83 -7.52 6.81
N CYS A 172 8.29 -8.76 6.61
CA CYS A 172 8.58 -9.30 5.27
C CYS A 172 7.36 -9.36 4.36
N SER A 173 6.16 -9.55 4.93
CA SER A 173 4.91 -9.48 4.14
C SER A 173 4.73 -8.10 3.51
N TYR A 174 5.13 -7.04 4.23
CA TYR A 174 5.02 -5.66 3.77
C TYR A 174 6.13 -5.31 2.78
N LEU A 175 7.36 -5.78 3.01
CA LEU A 175 8.44 -5.66 2.03
C LEU A 175 8.04 -6.27 0.68
N ILE A 176 7.42 -7.44 0.69
CA ILE A 176 6.96 -8.12 -0.54
C ILE A 176 5.80 -7.37 -1.19
N ARG A 177 4.76 -7.01 -0.43
CA ARG A 177 3.55 -6.38 -0.98
C ARG A 177 3.79 -4.95 -1.45
N GLY A 178 4.78 -4.28 -0.89
CA GLY A 178 5.18 -2.93 -1.24
C GLY A 178 6.22 -2.84 -2.35
N ALA A 179 6.74 -3.97 -2.86
CA ALA A 179 7.76 -3.95 -3.92
C ALA A 179 7.16 -3.58 -5.29
N GLY A 180 7.97 -2.93 -6.12
CA GLY A 180 7.72 -2.70 -7.54
C GLY A 180 6.97 -1.40 -7.85
N TYR A 181 6.86 -0.46 -6.91
CA TYR A 181 6.20 0.82 -7.14
C TYR A 181 7.19 1.99 -7.14
N ASP A 182 6.93 2.99 -7.98
CA ASP A 182 7.69 4.23 -7.91
C ASP A 182 7.27 5.02 -6.65
N ALA A 183 8.25 5.30 -5.80
CA ALA A 183 8.10 6.07 -4.57
C ALA A 183 9.01 7.31 -4.53
N SER A 184 9.57 7.70 -5.68
CA SER A 184 10.55 8.80 -5.80
C SER A 184 10.05 10.15 -5.28
N CYS A 185 8.74 10.39 -5.31
CA CYS A 185 8.15 11.61 -4.72
C CYS A 185 8.25 11.68 -3.19
N PHE A 186 8.41 10.53 -2.51
CA PHE A 186 8.60 10.47 -1.06
C PHE A 186 10.09 10.39 -0.70
N THR A 187 10.87 9.71 -1.52
CA THR A 187 12.27 9.40 -1.21
C THR A 187 13.25 10.49 -1.67
N GLY A 188 12.87 11.25 -2.71
CA GLY A 188 13.78 12.16 -3.42
C GLY A 188 14.83 11.44 -4.28
N ASP A 189 14.84 10.11 -4.28
CA ASP A 189 15.77 9.28 -5.04
C ASP A 189 15.20 8.94 -6.42
N GLN A 190 16.07 8.60 -7.36
CA GLN A 190 15.64 8.00 -8.62
C GLN A 190 14.96 6.64 -8.33
N SER A 191 13.81 6.40 -8.94
CA SER A 191 13.08 5.13 -8.76
C SER A 191 13.96 3.96 -9.18
N ALA A 192 14.08 2.94 -8.31
CA ALA A 192 14.74 1.69 -8.66
C ALA A 192 13.80 0.71 -9.38
N VAL A 193 12.53 1.06 -9.53
CA VAL A 193 11.61 0.29 -10.35
C VAL A 193 12.09 0.38 -11.78
N CYS A 194 12.43 -0.76 -12.35
CA CYS A 194 12.52 -0.89 -13.80
C CYS A 194 11.15 -0.49 -14.34
N GLN A 195 10.99 0.77 -14.77
CA GLN A 195 9.91 1.15 -15.67
C GLN A 195 9.92 0.06 -16.74
N GLN A 196 8.84 -0.72 -16.83
CA GLN A 196 8.71 -1.65 -17.94
C GLN A 196 8.88 -0.80 -19.19
N THR A 197 10.01 -0.97 -19.89
CA THR A 197 10.18 -0.40 -21.21
C THR A 197 8.96 -0.86 -21.99
N PRO A 198 8.15 0.03 -22.60
CA PRO A 198 6.95 -0.38 -23.34
C PRO A 198 7.35 -1.49 -24.31
N THR A 199 6.90 -2.72 -24.05
CA THR A 199 7.31 -3.90 -24.82
C THR A 199 6.49 -4.06 -26.10
N GLY A 200 5.56 -3.14 -26.37
CA GLY A 200 4.77 -3.10 -27.59
C GLY A 200 4.25 -1.71 -27.97
N PRO A 201 3.86 -1.50 -29.24
CA PRO A 201 3.17 -0.29 -29.67
C PRO A 201 1.80 -0.22 -28.97
N GLY A 202 1.63 0.73 -28.04
CA GLY A 202 0.34 0.98 -27.37
C GLY A 202 0.43 1.21 -25.86
N ASP A 203 1.50 0.78 -25.20
CA ASP A 203 1.62 0.82 -23.73
C ASP A 203 2.25 2.13 -23.20
N PHE A 204 1.85 3.28 -23.77
CA PHE A 204 2.26 4.57 -23.23
C PHE A 204 1.35 4.98 -22.08
N PRO A 205 1.89 5.36 -20.90
CA PRO A 205 1.08 5.87 -19.81
C PRO A 205 0.32 7.12 -20.27
N THR A 206 -1.01 7.06 -20.22
CA THR A 206 -1.94 8.09 -20.70
C THR A 206 -1.90 9.40 -19.89
N SER A 207 -1.04 9.51 -18.88
CA SER A 207 -0.88 10.69 -18.03
C SER A 207 0.17 11.70 -18.52
N THR A 208 0.93 11.40 -19.59
CA THR A 208 1.90 12.34 -20.16
C THR A 208 1.33 12.95 -21.45
N GLY A 209 0.94 14.23 -21.38
CA GLY A 209 0.46 14.98 -22.54
C GLY A 209 1.54 15.19 -23.61
N ILE A 210 1.30 14.59 -24.78
CA ILE A 210 1.73 14.92 -26.16
C ILE A 210 3.22 15.19 -26.44
N ALA A 211 3.82 14.32 -27.27
CA ALA A 211 4.43 14.68 -28.56
C ALA A 211 4.59 13.43 -29.44
N ALA A 212 3.53 13.04 -30.16
CA ALA A 212 3.65 12.04 -31.21
C ALA A 212 4.31 12.67 -32.44
N ASN A 213 5.62 12.54 -32.56
CA ASN A 213 6.24 12.44 -33.88
C ASN A 213 6.21 10.95 -34.23
N PRO A 214 5.18 10.46 -34.95
CA PRO A 214 5.19 9.08 -35.39
C PRO A 214 6.43 8.86 -36.28
N PRO A 215 7.13 7.72 -36.12
CA PRO A 215 8.28 7.44 -36.96
C PRO A 215 7.82 7.32 -38.44
N PRO A 216 8.70 7.65 -39.41
CA PRO A 216 8.33 7.62 -40.81
C PRO A 216 7.86 6.20 -41.22
N PRO A 217 6.92 6.07 -42.17
CA PRO A 217 6.38 4.77 -42.61
C PRO A 217 7.44 3.72 -42.98
N SER A 218 8.66 4.15 -43.31
CA SER A 218 9.80 3.30 -43.61
C SER A 218 10.33 2.47 -42.43
N THR A 219 9.88 2.71 -41.20
CA THR A 219 10.30 1.94 -40.01
C THR A 219 9.28 0.91 -39.54
N ALA A 220 8.14 0.77 -40.22
CA ALA A 220 7.15 -0.25 -39.88
C ALA A 220 7.51 -1.59 -40.53
N SER A 221 7.67 -2.64 -39.70
CA SER A 221 7.99 -4.00 -40.17
C SER A 221 6.79 -4.76 -40.72
N ILE A 222 5.58 -4.20 -40.61
CA ILE A 222 4.32 -4.80 -41.06
C ILE A 222 3.54 -3.74 -41.83
N ILE A 223 3.25 -4.03 -43.10
CA ILE A 223 2.36 -3.24 -43.95
C ILE A 223 1.08 -4.06 -44.10
N VAL A 224 -0.05 -3.51 -43.65
CA VAL A 224 -1.37 -4.14 -43.77
C VAL A 224 -2.09 -3.48 -44.94
N ASN A 225 -2.48 -4.25 -45.95
CA ASN A 225 -3.23 -3.73 -47.09
C ASN A 225 -4.71 -3.60 -46.76
N PRO A 226 -5.46 -2.71 -47.45
CA PRO A 226 -6.91 -2.56 -47.26
C PRO A 226 -7.74 -3.83 -47.48
N THR A 227 -7.15 -4.89 -48.02
CA THR A 227 -7.76 -6.20 -48.26
C THR A 227 -7.47 -7.24 -47.18
N ASP A 228 -6.66 -6.89 -46.17
CA ASP A 228 -6.21 -7.83 -45.13
C ASP A 228 -7.14 -7.83 -43.89
N VAL A 229 -8.35 -7.26 -44.01
CA VAL A 229 -9.45 -7.26 -43.01
C VAL A 229 -10.70 -7.93 -43.58
#